data_AF-A0A847HSZ8-F1
#
_entry.id   AF-A0A847HSZ8-F1
#
_cell.length_a   1.000
_cell.length_b   1.000
_cell.length_c   1.000
_cell.angle_alpha   90.00
_cell.angle_beta   90.00
_cell.angle_gamma   90.00
#
_symmetry.space_group_name_H-M   'P 1'
#
loop_
_entity.id
_entity.type
_entity.pdbx_description
1 polymer ?
#
loop_
_entity_poly.entity_id
_entity_poly.type
_entity_poly.pdbx_seq_one_letter_code
_entity_poly.pdbx_strand_id
1 'polypeptide(L)'
;MQKAVLILGTSAMFILAGCQSSPTGETDERNTAQLANPASVNCIEKGGTLEIRQNKQGEYGVCLFADNRQCEEWALLRGDCPVGGRKITGYENAAEIYCVITGGQVEGMGTETPMCKRIDGTLCNAQANMDGECPDPSDPNPNAGNVEAP
;
A
#
# COMPACT_ATOMS: atom_id res chain seq x y z
N MET A 1 -10.64 -73.64 40.33
CA MET A 1 -11.88 -73.70 41.12
C MET A 1 -11.55 -73.40 42.57
N GLN A 2 -12.45 -72.71 43.30
CA GLN A 2 -12.32 -72.24 44.69
C GLN A 2 -11.55 -70.89 44.79
N LYS A 3 -12.02 -69.78 45.37
CA LYS A 3 -13.27 -69.34 46.01
C LYS A 3 -13.20 -67.79 46.03
N ALA A 4 -14.26 -67.12 45.60
CA ALA A 4 -15.12 -66.26 46.43
C ALA A 4 -14.59 -64.84 46.70
N VAL A 5 -15.36 -63.92 46.13
CA VAL A 5 -15.39 -62.46 46.26
C VAL A 5 -15.80 -62.05 47.69
N LEU A 6 -15.43 -60.83 48.09
CA LEU A 6 -16.23 -59.82 48.83
C LEU A 6 -15.49 -59.24 50.05
N ILE A 7 -14.98 -58.02 49.90
CA ILE A 7 -14.98 -57.03 50.99
C ILE A 7 -15.54 -55.72 50.41
N LEU A 8 -16.80 -55.44 50.77
CA LEU A 8 -17.39 -54.11 50.77
C LEU A 8 -16.75 -53.33 51.93
N GLY A 9 -16.13 -52.19 51.61
CA GLY A 9 -15.49 -51.32 52.59
C GLY A 9 -15.66 -49.87 52.19
N THR A 10 -16.68 -49.25 52.79
CA THR A 10 -17.19 -47.89 52.65
C THR A 10 -16.15 -46.77 52.60
N SER A 11 -16.45 -45.79 51.74
CA SER A 11 -15.76 -44.53 51.47
C SER A 11 -15.42 -43.69 52.72
N ALA A 12 -14.17 -43.23 52.78
CA ALA A 12 -13.76 -42.07 53.57
C ALA A 12 -13.23 -41.00 52.62
N MET A 13 -13.85 -39.83 52.70
CA MET A 13 -13.71 -38.65 51.86
C MET A 13 -12.29 -38.06 51.98
N PHE A 14 -11.52 -38.13 50.89
CA PHE A 14 -10.23 -37.46 50.76
C PHE A 14 -10.40 -36.14 50.00
N ILE A 15 -10.09 -35.05 50.69
CA ILE A 15 -10.00 -33.70 50.14
C ILE A 15 -8.70 -33.62 49.34
N LEU A 16 -8.79 -33.41 48.03
CA LEU A 16 -7.67 -33.02 47.19
C LEU A 16 -7.89 -31.59 46.74
N ALA A 17 -7.06 -30.69 47.28
CA ALA A 17 -6.86 -29.35 46.78
C ALA A 17 -6.28 -29.43 45.35
N GLY A 18 -7.05 -29.01 44.36
CA GLY A 18 -6.57 -28.87 42.99
C GLY A 18 -5.87 -27.52 42.79
N CYS A 19 -4.54 -27.53 42.68
CA CYS A 19 -3.82 -26.45 42.01
C CYS A 19 -4.23 -26.43 40.54
N GLN A 20 -4.97 -25.40 40.12
CA GLN A 20 -5.15 -25.13 38.71
C GLN A 20 -3.84 -24.52 38.19
N SER A 21 -3.06 -25.32 37.48
CA SER A 21 -2.04 -24.79 36.58
C SER A 21 -2.78 -24.01 35.49
N SER A 22 -2.72 -22.69 35.55
CA SER A 22 -3.11 -21.83 34.43
C SER A 22 -2.40 -22.34 33.18
N PRO A 23 -3.08 -22.53 32.04
CA PRO A 23 -2.38 -22.76 30.79
C PRO A 23 -1.53 -21.52 30.55
N THR A 24 -0.22 -21.73 30.59
CA THR A 24 0.77 -20.78 30.09
C THR A 24 0.30 -20.37 28.71
N GLY A 25 -0.08 -19.10 28.55
CA GLY A 25 -0.49 -18.58 27.27
C GLY A 25 0.61 -18.86 26.27
N GLU A 26 0.33 -19.76 25.32
CA GLU A 26 1.01 -19.77 24.05
C GLU A 26 0.95 -18.33 23.54
N THR A 27 2.13 -17.73 23.42
CA THR A 27 2.30 -16.51 22.66
C THR A 27 1.82 -16.83 21.25
N ASP A 28 0.59 -16.42 20.96
CA ASP A 28 0.06 -16.22 19.62
C ASP A 28 0.95 -15.17 18.96
N GLU A 29 2.09 -15.63 18.44
CA GLU A 29 2.86 -14.99 17.39
C GLU A 29 1.90 -14.88 16.20
N ARG A 30 1.02 -13.87 16.26
CA ARG A 30 0.29 -13.37 15.10
C ARG A 30 1.36 -12.98 14.10
N ASN A 31 1.70 -13.95 13.26
CA ASN A 31 2.36 -13.74 12.00
C ASN A 31 1.42 -12.83 11.22
N THR A 32 1.58 -11.52 11.42
CA THR A 32 0.96 -10.50 10.60
C THR A 32 1.64 -10.63 9.26
N ALA A 33 1.20 -11.61 8.47
CA ALA A 33 1.56 -11.74 7.08
C ALA A 33 1.23 -10.40 6.44
N GLN A 34 2.25 -9.60 6.22
CA GLN A 34 2.10 -8.28 5.63
C GLN A 34 1.74 -8.53 4.17
N LEU A 35 0.47 -8.31 3.84
CA LEU A 35 -0.01 -8.52 2.47
C LEU A 35 0.80 -7.63 1.55
N ALA A 36 1.41 -8.23 0.52
CA ALA A 36 2.21 -7.48 -0.45
C ALA A 36 1.34 -6.41 -1.14
N ASN A 37 1.92 -5.23 -1.36
CA ASN A 37 1.25 -4.16 -2.11
C ASN A 37 1.01 -4.63 -3.56
N PRO A 38 -0.24 -4.67 -4.06
CA PRO A 38 -0.53 -5.15 -5.40
C PRO A 38 0.10 -4.31 -6.51
N ALA A 39 0.26 -2.99 -6.32
CA ALA A 39 0.91 -2.12 -7.29
C ALA A 39 2.42 -2.43 -7.40
N SER A 40 3.06 -2.64 -6.24
CA SER A 40 4.45 -3.06 -6.14
C SER A 40 4.70 -4.42 -6.80
N VAL A 41 3.83 -5.41 -6.53
CA VAL A 41 3.88 -6.74 -7.18
C VAL A 41 3.74 -6.59 -8.68
N ASN A 42 2.74 -5.82 -9.15
CA ASN A 42 2.52 -5.58 -10.56
C ASN A 42 3.73 -4.93 -11.24
N CYS A 43 4.41 -3.96 -10.60
CA CYS A 43 5.64 -3.37 -11.13
C CYS A 43 6.71 -4.44 -11.46
N ILE A 44 6.96 -5.33 -10.50
CA ILE A 44 7.96 -6.40 -10.64
C ILE A 44 7.52 -7.40 -11.72
N GLU A 45 6.24 -7.79 -11.75
CA GLU A 45 5.68 -8.69 -12.77
C GLU A 45 5.74 -8.11 -14.18
N LYS A 46 5.69 -6.77 -14.33
CA LYS A 46 5.88 -6.09 -15.61
C LYS A 46 7.36 -5.92 -15.99
N GLY A 47 8.28 -6.49 -15.21
CA GLY A 47 9.72 -6.44 -15.47
C GLY A 47 10.37 -5.12 -15.08
N GLY A 48 9.72 -4.32 -14.23
CA GLY A 48 10.31 -3.13 -13.66
C GLY A 48 10.99 -3.39 -12.31
N THR A 49 11.76 -2.40 -11.86
CA THR A 49 12.33 -2.35 -10.51
C THR A 49 11.56 -1.32 -9.70
N LEU A 50 11.07 -1.70 -8.52
CA LEU A 50 10.39 -0.78 -7.61
C LEU A 50 11.41 0.11 -6.87
N GLU A 51 11.17 1.41 -6.88
CA GLU A 51 11.85 2.41 -6.07
C GLU A 51 10.81 3.16 -5.23
N ILE A 52 11.04 3.31 -3.93
CA ILE A 52 10.18 4.12 -3.06
C ILE A 52 10.75 5.53 -2.98
N ARG A 53 9.88 6.52 -3.23
CA ARG A 53 10.21 7.95 -3.16
C ARG A 53 9.29 8.66 -2.17
N GLN A 54 9.62 9.90 -1.84
CA GLN A 54 8.84 10.73 -0.92
C GLN A 54 8.40 12.04 -1.59
N ASN A 55 7.20 12.50 -1.24
CA ASN A 55 6.68 13.84 -1.51
C ASN A 55 5.94 14.36 -0.27
N LYS A 56 5.23 15.49 -0.36
CA LYS A 56 4.45 16.03 0.78
C LYS A 56 3.30 15.12 1.24
N GLN A 57 2.84 14.20 0.39
CA GLN A 57 1.76 13.25 0.70
C GLN A 57 2.28 11.99 1.42
N GLY A 58 3.59 11.74 1.38
CA GLY A 58 4.24 10.58 1.99
C GLY A 58 5.07 9.78 0.99
N GLU A 59 5.13 8.47 1.21
CA GLU A 59 5.82 7.55 0.31
C GLU A 59 4.97 7.21 -0.91
N TYR A 60 5.62 7.11 -2.08
CA TYR A 60 5.00 6.61 -3.31
C TYR A 60 5.97 5.70 -4.06
N GLY A 61 5.43 4.68 -4.72
CA GLY A 61 6.22 3.73 -5.51
C GLY A 61 6.42 4.22 -6.94
N VAL A 62 7.66 4.09 -7.44
CA VAL A 62 8.00 4.32 -8.84
C VAL A 62 8.54 3.03 -9.42
N CYS A 63 7.92 2.59 -10.50
CA CYS A 63 8.38 1.48 -11.30
C CYS A 63 9.38 1.96 -12.36
N LEU A 64 10.63 1.53 -12.23
CA LEU A 64 11.71 1.84 -13.15
C LEU A 64 11.82 0.77 -14.24
N PHE A 65 11.97 1.19 -15.49
CA PHE A 65 12.15 0.33 -16.65
C PHE A 65 13.45 0.68 -17.38
N ALA A 66 13.79 -0.14 -18.38
CA ALA A 66 14.90 0.13 -19.30
C ALA A 66 14.78 1.52 -19.97
N ASP A 67 15.90 2.02 -20.49
CA ASP A 67 16.00 3.33 -21.15
C ASP A 67 15.55 4.51 -20.26
N ASN A 68 15.71 4.37 -18.94
CA ASN A 68 15.31 5.36 -17.94
C ASN A 68 13.83 5.76 -18.09
N ARG A 69 12.96 4.78 -18.32
CA ARG A 69 11.52 4.97 -18.39
C ARG A 69 10.89 4.65 -17.05
N GLN A 70 9.83 5.36 -16.68
CA GLN A 70 9.26 5.28 -15.34
C GLN A 70 7.72 5.31 -15.38
N CYS A 71 7.09 4.69 -14.39
CA CYS A 71 5.69 4.86 -14.04
C CYS A 71 5.57 5.01 -12.53
N GLU A 72 4.57 5.75 -12.04
CA GLU A 72 4.11 5.57 -10.66
C GLU A 72 3.39 4.20 -10.57
N GLU A 73 3.58 3.47 -9.47
CA GLU A 73 3.18 2.05 -9.39
C GLU A 73 1.66 1.84 -9.51
N TRP A 74 0.85 2.74 -8.94
CA TRP A 74 -0.61 2.66 -9.03
C TRP A 74 -1.11 3.06 -10.41
N ALA A 75 -0.50 4.09 -11.02
CA ALA A 75 -0.77 4.47 -12.41
C ALA A 75 -0.44 3.33 -13.37
N LEU A 76 0.63 2.58 -13.14
CA LEU A 76 0.94 1.37 -13.91
C LEU A 76 -0.11 0.27 -13.70
N LEU A 77 -0.54 0.05 -12.45
CA LEU A 77 -1.54 -0.98 -12.12
C LEU A 77 -2.90 -0.69 -12.79
N ARG A 78 -3.33 0.58 -12.82
CA ARG A 78 -4.60 1.00 -13.45
C ARG A 78 -4.53 1.11 -14.97
N GLY A 79 -3.32 1.17 -15.54
CA GLY A 79 -3.09 1.34 -16.98
C GLY A 79 -2.97 2.80 -17.44
N ASP A 80 -2.98 3.75 -16.50
CA ASP A 80 -2.78 5.19 -16.73
C ASP A 80 -1.35 5.49 -17.21
N CYS A 81 -0.41 4.64 -16.80
CA CYS A 81 0.95 4.61 -17.29
C CYS A 81 1.23 3.28 -18.01
N PRO A 82 1.76 3.30 -19.26
CA PRO A 82 1.94 2.10 -20.07
C PRO A 82 3.01 1.16 -19.50
N VAL A 83 2.82 -0.15 -19.73
CA VAL A 83 3.85 -1.16 -19.49
C VAL A 83 5.14 -0.78 -20.23
N GLY A 84 6.28 -0.82 -19.54
CA GLY A 84 7.56 -0.33 -20.05
C GLY A 84 7.83 1.15 -19.76
N GLY A 85 6.96 1.84 -19.04
CA GLY A 85 7.22 3.19 -18.54
C GLY A 85 7.01 4.30 -19.56
N ARG A 86 6.97 5.54 -19.09
CA ARG A 86 7.09 6.75 -19.89
C ARG A 86 8.51 7.27 -19.87
N LYS A 87 8.96 7.83 -20.99
CA LYS A 87 10.28 8.46 -21.09
C LYS A 87 10.28 9.72 -20.23
N ILE A 88 11.21 9.82 -19.28
CA ILE A 88 11.33 10.98 -18.39
C ILE A 88 12.44 11.96 -18.81
N THR A 89 13.24 11.60 -19.81
CA THR A 89 14.24 12.52 -20.37
C THR A 89 13.55 13.65 -21.10
N GLY A 90 13.92 14.89 -20.76
CA GLY A 90 13.33 16.12 -21.29
C GLY A 90 12.50 16.90 -20.28
N TYR A 91 12.19 16.34 -19.11
CA TYR A 91 11.58 17.08 -18.00
C TYR A 91 12.66 17.68 -17.09
N GLU A 92 12.40 18.87 -16.56
CA GLU A 92 13.39 19.69 -15.87
C GLU A 92 13.43 19.42 -14.36
N ASN A 93 12.33 18.91 -13.79
CA ASN A 93 12.18 18.76 -12.35
C ASN A 93 11.30 17.55 -11.96
N ALA A 94 11.30 17.21 -10.67
CA ALA A 94 10.57 16.07 -10.14
C ALA A 94 9.05 16.19 -10.30
N ALA A 95 8.50 17.40 -10.27
CA ALA A 95 7.07 17.64 -10.37
C ALA A 95 6.54 17.37 -11.79
N GLU A 96 7.30 17.77 -12.81
CA GLU A 96 7.02 17.44 -14.21
C GLU A 96 7.12 15.93 -14.46
N ILE A 97 8.16 15.29 -13.93
CA ILE A 97 8.31 13.83 -14.00
C ILE A 97 7.11 13.17 -13.33
N TYR A 98 6.74 13.59 -12.12
CA TYR A 98 5.61 13.05 -11.36
C TYR A 98 4.30 13.15 -12.15
N CYS A 99 4.02 14.31 -12.76
CA CYS A 99 2.87 14.50 -13.64
C CYS A 99 2.79 13.42 -14.74
N VAL A 100 3.93 13.15 -15.39
CA VAL A 100 3.96 12.24 -16.55
C VAL A 100 3.85 10.80 -16.10
N ILE A 101 4.58 10.40 -15.06
CA ILE A 101 4.58 9.01 -14.58
C ILE A 101 3.25 8.62 -13.91
N THR A 102 2.44 9.60 -13.48
CA THR A 102 1.05 9.39 -13.03
C THR A 102 0.02 9.38 -14.17
N GLY A 103 0.48 9.50 -15.43
CA GLY A 103 -0.36 9.37 -16.63
C GLY A 103 -0.72 10.70 -17.30
N GLY A 104 -0.34 11.84 -16.71
CA GLY A 104 -0.60 13.18 -17.24
C GLY A 104 0.35 13.63 -18.34
N GLN A 105 0.18 14.89 -18.74
CA GLN A 105 1.01 15.61 -19.70
C GLN A 105 1.40 16.98 -19.14
N VAL A 106 2.67 17.34 -19.24
CA VAL A 106 3.14 18.67 -18.85
C VAL A 106 2.81 19.68 -19.94
N GLU A 107 2.23 20.81 -19.54
CA GLU A 107 2.04 22.01 -20.35
C GLU A 107 2.88 23.15 -19.77
N GLY A 108 3.47 23.99 -20.62
CA GLY A 108 4.32 25.10 -20.16
C GLY A 108 5.68 24.67 -19.60
N MET A 109 6.30 23.62 -20.15
CA MET A 109 7.70 23.27 -19.83
C MET A 109 8.64 24.46 -20.05
N GLY A 110 9.60 24.65 -19.15
CA GLY A 110 10.55 25.78 -19.19
C GLY A 110 9.94 27.14 -18.81
N THR A 111 8.71 27.17 -18.30
CA THR A 111 8.09 28.37 -17.74
C THR A 111 8.20 28.40 -16.23
N GLU A 112 7.92 29.56 -15.61
CA GLU A 112 7.90 29.70 -14.15
C GLU A 112 6.80 28.87 -13.48
N THR A 113 5.75 28.48 -14.22
CA THR A 113 4.57 27.80 -13.69
C THR A 113 4.12 26.65 -14.59
N PRO A 114 4.89 25.55 -14.68
CA PRO A 114 4.49 24.38 -15.46
C PRO A 114 3.20 23.77 -14.88
N MET A 115 2.32 23.34 -15.78
CA MET A 115 1.03 22.76 -15.45
C MET A 115 1.03 21.26 -15.80
N CYS A 116 0.40 20.45 -14.96
CA CYS A 116 0.05 19.09 -15.24
C CYS A 116 -1.39 19.01 -15.75
N LYS A 117 -1.56 18.62 -17.02
CA LYS A 117 -2.82 18.12 -17.53
C LYS A 117 -2.98 16.67 -17.13
N ARG A 118 -3.85 16.43 -16.16
CA ARG A 118 -4.04 15.13 -15.52
C ARG A 118 -4.91 14.22 -16.39
N ILE A 119 -5.03 12.96 -16.00
CA ILE A 119 -5.70 11.93 -16.82
C ILE A 119 -7.22 12.18 -16.99
N ASP A 120 -7.84 12.87 -16.05
CA ASP A 120 -9.24 13.33 -16.13
C ASP A 120 -9.41 14.61 -16.99
N GLY A 121 -8.31 15.16 -17.51
CA GLY A 121 -8.27 16.39 -18.31
C GLY A 121 -8.18 17.68 -17.51
N THR A 122 -8.23 17.63 -16.17
CA THR A 122 -8.08 18.82 -15.33
C THR A 122 -6.63 19.33 -15.31
N LEU A 123 -6.48 20.64 -15.11
CA LEU A 123 -5.17 21.29 -14.99
C LEU A 123 -4.86 21.55 -13.51
N CYS A 124 -3.67 21.17 -13.09
CA CYS A 124 -3.11 21.50 -11.78
C CYS A 124 -1.67 21.97 -11.97
N ASN A 125 -1.17 22.93 -11.18
CA ASN A 125 0.26 23.24 -11.23
C ASN A 125 1.08 21.97 -10.94
N ALA A 126 2.18 21.75 -11.65
CA ALA A 126 2.92 20.49 -11.55
C ALA A 126 3.40 20.20 -10.12
N GLN A 127 3.88 21.23 -9.40
CA GLN A 127 4.33 21.10 -8.02
C GLN A 127 3.15 20.82 -7.08
N ALA A 128 2.06 21.59 -7.22
CA ALA A 128 0.83 21.37 -6.47
C ALA A 128 0.26 19.94 -6.67
N ASN A 129 0.36 19.41 -7.89
CA ASN A 129 -0.06 18.05 -8.23
C ASN A 129 0.78 17.00 -7.49
N MET A 130 2.12 17.17 -7.50
CA MET A 130 3.03 16.28 -6.79
C MET A 130 2.82 16.33 -5.27
N ASP A 131 2.46 17.51 -4.76
CA ASP A 131 2.29 17.78 -3.34
C ASP A 131 0.89 17.40 -2.80
N GLY A 132 -0.04 17.01 -3.67
CA GLY A 132 -1.41 16.63 -3.28
C GLY A 132 -2.32 17.82 -2.97
N GLU A 133 -1.99 19.01 -3.47
CA GLU A 133 -2.76 20.24 -3.25
C GLU A 133 -3.97 20.36 -4.20
N CYS A 134 -4.09 19.44 -5.16
CA CYS A 134 -5.23 19.32 -6.06
C CYS A 134 -5.96 17.98 -5.81
N PRO A 135 -7.30 17.91 -5.98
CA PRO A 135 -8.06 16.66 -5.79
C PRO A 135 -7.54 15.53 -6.68
N ASP A 136 -7.29 14.34 -6.14
CA ASP A 136 -6.74 13.20 -6.91
C ASP A 136 -7.70 12.81 -8.05
N PRO A 137 -7.26 12.87 -9.33
CA PRO A 137 -8.09 12.49 -10.48
C PRO A 137 -8.46 10.99 -10.50
N SER A 138 -7.80 10.17 -9.69
CA SER A 138 -8.04 8.73 -9.57
C SER A 138 -8.90 8.37 -8.36
N ASP A 139 -9.25 9.33 -7.50
CA ASP A 139 -10.09 9.09 -6.33
C ASP A 139 -11.53 8.76 -6.78
N PRO A 140 -12.06 7.56 -6.47
CA PRO A 140 -13.45 7.24 -6.77
C PRO A 140 -14.47 8.08 -5.98
N ASN A 141 -14.03 8.78 -4.94
CA ASN A 141 -14.85 9.71 -4.16
C ASN A 141 -14.15 11.07 -3.94
N PRO A 142 -14.08 11.91 -4.98
CA PRO A 142 -13.34 13.18 -4.93
C PRO A 142 -13.89 14.21 -3.94
N ASN A 143 -15.05 13.94 -3.32
CA ASN A 143 -15.69 14.80 -2.32
C ASN A 143 -15.48 14.32 -0.87
N ALA A 144 -14.85 13.18 -0.64
CA ALA A 144 -14.64 12.65 0.72
C ALA A 144 -13.78 13.58 1.59
N GLY A 145 -12.91 14.39 0.98
CA GLY A 145 -12.09 15.40 1.65
C GLY A 145 -12.73 16.80 1.75
N ASN A 146 -13.88 17.03 1.10
CA ASN A 146 -14.57 18.33 1.05
C ASN A 146 -15.70 18.42 2.09
N VAL A 147 -15.55 17.80 3.26
CA VAL A 147 -16.38 18.21 4.40
C VAL A 147 -15.90 19.57 4.84
N GLU A 148 -16.55 20.62 4.34
CA GLU A 148 -16.49 21.96 4.93
C GLU A 148 -16.64 21.78 6.45
N ALA A 149 -15.56 22.01 7.18
CA ALA A 149 -15.65 22.10 8.63
C ALA A 149 -16.61 23.27 8.94
N PRO A 150 -17.55 23.10 9.89
CA PRO A 150 -18.51 24.15 10.24
C PRO A 150 -17.83 25.43 10.76
#